data_AF-A0A7L8GGG9-F1
#
_entry.id   AF-A0A7L8GGG9-F1
#
_cell.length_a   1.000
_cell.length_b   1.000
_cell.length_c   1.000
_cell.angle_alpha   90.00
_cell.angle_beta   90.00
_cell.angle_gamma   90.00
#
_symmetry.space_group_name_H-M   'P 1'
#
loop_
_entity.id
_entity.type
_entity.pdbx_description
1 polymer ?
#
loop_
_entity_poly.entity_id
_entity_poly.type
_entity_poly.pdbx_seq_one_letter_code
_entity_poly.pdbx_strand_id
1 'polypeptide(L)' 'KHLLCLLLSLEFFMLLVYFLINFILMNMSNEFYMGLYYLTISVCEGGLGLSLLVMLIRSHGNEMINSFIMNI' A
#
# COMPACT_ATOMS: atom_id res chain seq x y z
N LYS A 1 11.63 -11.51 5.05
CA LYS A 1 12.23 -10.68 3.96
C LYS A 1 11.25 -10.45 2.81
N HIS A 2 10.54 -11.48 2.32
CA HIS A 2 9.52 -11.35 1.26
C HIS A 2 8.41 -10.33 1.56
N LEU A 3 7.90 -10.29 2.79
CA LEU A 3 6.73 -9.47 3.13
C LEU A 3 7.00 -7.96 3.01
N LEU A 4 8.23 -7.52 3.30
CA LEU A 4 8.63 -6.12 3.11
C LEU A 4 8.73 -5.76 1.62
N CYS A 5 9.23 -6.67 0.77
CA CYS A 5 9.19 -6.47 -0.68
C CYS A 5 7.75 -6.43 -1.22
N LEU A 6 6.84 -7.20 -0.63
CA LEU A 6 5.43 -7.19 -1.00
C LEU A 6 4.79 -5.84 -0.66
N LEU A 7 5.04 -5.25 0.51
CA LEU A 7 4.58 -3.89 0.83
C LEU A 7 5.17 -2.84 -0.10
N LEU A 8 6.48 -2.92 -0.40
CA LEU A 8 7.13 -1.99 -1.34
C LEU A 8 6.52 -2.08 -2.74
N SER A 9 6.17 -3.29 -3.18
CA SER A 9 5.49 -3.49 -4.47
C SER A 9 4.09 -2.89 -4.49
N LEU A 10 3.39 -2.90 -3.34
CA LEU A 10 2.07 -2.31 -3.19
C LEU A 10 2.13 -0.78 -3.22
N GLU A 11 3.09 -0.15 -2.54
CA GLU A 11 3.32 1.30 -2.67
C GLU A 11 3.60 1.71 -4.12
N PHE A 12 4.42 0.95 -4.85
CA PHE A 12 4.71 1.23 -6.26
C PHE A 12 3.46 1.11 -7.14
N PHE A 13 2.59 0.13 -6.86
CA PHE A 13 1.31 -0.01 -7.57
C PHE A 13 0.37 1.18 -7.31
N MET A 14 0.27 1.66 -6.07
CA MET A 14 -0.56 2.83 -5.73
C MET A 14 -0.06 4.10 -6.45
N LEU A 15 1.26 4.26 -6.61
CA LEU A 15 1.84 5.35 -7.40
C LEU A 15 1.54 5.24 -8.90
N LEU A 16 1.56 4.03 -9.47
CA LEU A 16 1.17 3.82 -10.88
C LEU A 16 -0.30 4.20 -11.11
N VAL A 17 -1.20 3.80 -10.20
CA VAL A 17 -2.62 4.16 -10.26
C VAL A 17 -2.80 5.67 -10.10
N TYR A 18 -2.06 6.32 -9.20
CA TYR A 18 -2.06 7.78 -9.10
C TYR A 18 -1.63 8.45 -10.41
N PHE A 19 -0.59 7.94 -11.08
CA PHE A 19 -0.14 8.49 -12.35
C PHE A 19 -1.21 8.39 -13.46
N LEU A 20 -1.93 7.26 -13.52
CA LEU A 20 -3.06 7.07 -14.43
C LEU A 20 -4.21 8.03 -14.12
N ILE A 21 -4.55 8.22 -12.84
CA ILE A 21 -5.59 9.15 -12.41
C ILE A 21 -5.22 10.59 -12.81
N ASN A 22 -3.95 11.00 -12.62
CA ASN A 22 -3.52 12.34 -13.05
C ASN A 22 -3.58 12.52 -14.56
N PHE A 23 -3.24 11.49 -15.34
CA PHE A 23 -3.36 11.57 -16.80
C PHE A 23 -4.81 11.78 -17.25
N ILE A 24 -5.77 11.12 -16.59
CA ILE A 24 -7.21 11.31 -16.85
C ILE A 24 -7.66 12.70 -16.39
N LEU A 25 -7.22 13.14 -15.21
CA LEU A 25 -7.56 14.45 -14.64
C LEU A 25 -6.93 15.62 -15.40
N MET A 26 -5.84 15.42 -16.14
CA MET A 26 -5.19 16.50 -16.90
C MET A 26 -6.12 17.09 -17.97
N ASN A 27 -7.09 16.31 -18.44
CA ASN A 27 -8.14 16.75 -19.36
C ASN A 27 -9.29 17.50 -18.66
N MET A 28 -9.34 17.47 -17.33
CA MET A 28 -10.36 18.06 -16.47
C MET A 28 -9.69 19.11 -15.56
N SER A 29 -9.60 20.34 -16.03
CA SER A 29 -8.75 21.42 -15.49
C SER A 29 -8.93 21.78 -14.00
N ASN A 30 -9.99 21.33 -13.31
CA ASN A 30 -10.33 21.77 -11.95
C ASN A 30 -10.33 20.67 -10.87
N GLU A 31 -10.05 19.41 -11.19
CA GLU A 31 -10.27 18.28 -10.27
C GLU A 31 -8.98 17.72 -9.63
N PHE A 32 -7.88 18.48 -9.60
CA PHE A 32 -6.61 18.05 -9.00
C PHE A 32 -6.72 17.69 -7.50
N TYR A 33 -7.69 18.26 -6.79
CA TYR A 33 -7.96 17.92 -5.38
C TYR A 33 -8.34 16.46 -5.17
N MET A 34 -9.00 15.82 -6.16
CA MET A 34 -9.31 14.38 -6.08
C MET A 34 -8.05 13.51 -6.09
N GLY A 35 -7.02 13.91 -6.84
CA GLY A 35 -5.73 13.21 -6.84
C GLY A 35 -5.03 13.28 -5.49
N LEU A 36 -5.08 14.44 -4.82
CA LEU A 36 -4.52 14.62 -3.48
C LEU A 36 -5.28 13.80 -2.43
N TYR A 37 -6.62 13.77 -2.51
CA TYR A 37 -7.43 12.94 -1.62
C TYR A 37 -7.07 11.45 -1.75
N TYR A 38 -6.93 10.94 -2.98
CA TYR A 38 -6.47 9.57 -3.23
C TYR A 38 -5.11 9.28 -2.57
N LEU A 39 -4.14 10.18 -2.73
CA LEU A 39 -2.82 10.02 -2.13
C LEU A 39 -2.89 9.91 -0.60
N THR A 40 -3.69 10.75 0.06
CA THR A 40 -3.80 10.70 1.53
C THR A 40 -4.33 9.36 2.04
N ILE A 41 -5.37 8.80 1.40
CA ILE A 41 -5.91 7.49 1.75
C ILE A 41 -4.88 6.39 1.46
N SER A 42 -4.18 6.47 0.33
CA SER A 42 -3.18 5.45 -0.05
C SER A 42 -2.03 5.33 0.95
N VAL A 43 -1.57 6.47 1.50
CA VAL A 43 -0.49 6.49 2.51
C VAL A 43 -1.00 5.95 3.85
N CYS A 44 -2.26 6.23 4.22
CA CYS A 44 -2.88 5.67 5.41
C CYS A 44 -2.96 4.14 5.36
N GLU A 45 -3.40 3.57 4.23
CA GLU A 45 -3.41 2.12 3.99
C GLU A 45 -1.98 1.52 4.07
N GLY A 46 -0.99 2.20 3.49
CA GLY A 46 0.42 1.82 3.60
C GLY A 46 0.88 1.78 5.07
N GLY A 47 0.61 2.83 5.84
CA GLY A 47 0.93 2.91 7.27
C GLY A 47 0.25 1.82 8.10
N LEU A 48 -1.01 1.51 7.82
CA LEU A 48 -1.73 0.40 8.46
C LEU A 48 -1.07 -0.94 8.13
N GLY A 49 -0.72 -1.18 6.86
CA GLY A 49 -0.01 -2.38 6.41
C GLY A 49 1.35 -2.56 7.12
N LEU A 50 2.13 -1.48 7.26
CA LEU A 50 3.40 -1.50 7.99
C LEU A 50 3.19 -1.80 9.49
N SER A 51 2.17 -1.21 10.13
CA SER A 51 1.89 -1.43 11.54
C SER A 51 1.49 -2.88 11.84
N LEU A 52 0.69 -3.50 10.95
CA LEU A 52 0.34 -4.92 11.02
C LEU A 52 1.57 -5.81 10.84
N LEU A 53 2.46 -5.46 9.90
CA LEU A 53 3.70 -6.20 9.67
C LEU A 53 4.59 -6.17 10.93
N VAL A 54 4.74 -5.00 11.57
CA VAL A 54 5.50 -4.88 12.83
C VAL A 54 4.85 -5.70 13.94
N MET A 55 3.51 -5.71 14.03
CA MET A 55 2.78 -6.51 15.01
C MET A 55 3.03 -8.02 14.79
N LEU A 56 2.96 -8.49 13.54
CA LEU A 56 3.20 -9.90 13.18
C LEU A 56 4.63 -10.36 13.50
N ILE A 57 5.62 -9.49 13.29
CA ILE A 57 7.01 -9.79 13.66
C ILE A 57 7.17 -9.87 15.18
N ARG A 58 6.50 -9.00 15.95
CA ARG A 58 6.63 -8.94 17.42
C ARG A 58 5.84 -10.01 18.16
N SER A 59 4.70 -10.48 17.64
CA SER A 59 3.84 -11.42 18.35
C SER A 59 4.24 -12.89 18.17
N HIS A 60 4.73 -13.28 16.99
CA HIS A 60 4.90 -14.69 16.65
C HIS A 60 6.09 -14.93 15.70
N GLY A 61 7.28 -14.45 16.07
CA GLY A 61 8.50 -14.57 15.26
C GLY A 61 8.57 -15.83 14.40
N ASN A 62 8.65 -15.63 13.07
CA ASN A 62 8.71 -16.60 11.97
C ASN A 62 7.57 -17.63 11.83
N GLU A 63 6.93 -18.08 12.91
CA GLU A 63 5.95 -19.18 12.90
C GLU A 63 4.59 -18.76 12.32
N MET A 64 4.09 -17.55 12.64
CA MET A 64 2.85 -17.02 12.03
C MET A 64 3.01 -16.64 10.56
N ILE A 65 4.20 -16.18 10.15
CA ILE A 65 4.45 -15.86 8.74
C ILE A 65 4.40 -17.15 7.92
N ASN A 66 4.99 -18.23 8.43
CA ASN A 66 4.97 -19.52 7.76
C ASN A 66 3.58 -20.17 7.74
N SER A 67 2.77 -20.01 8.80
CA SER A 67 1.40 -20.51 8.82
C SER A 67 0.44 -19.69 7.94
N PHE A 68 0.58 -18.37 7.88
CA PHE A 68 -0.24 -17.51 7.00
C PHE A 68 0.09 -17.75 5.52
N ILE A 69 1.36 -18.02 5.19
CA ILE A 69 1.79 -18.38 3.83
C ILE A 69 1.38 -19.82 3.46
N MET A 70 1.28 -20.76 4.41
CA MET A 70 0.83 -22.14 4.14
C MET A 70 -0.70 -22.31 4.15
N ASN A 71 -1.46 -21.37 4.74
CA ASN A 71 -2.94 -21.38 4.73
C ASN A 71 -3.58 -20.46 3.66
N ILE A 72 -2.76 -19.79 2.84
CA ILE A 72 -3.16 -19.13 1.58
C ILE A 72 -2.65 -19.98 0.42
#